data_AF-A0A1Z4JQ40-F1
#
_entry.id   AF-A0A1Z4JQ40-F1
#
_cell.length_a   1.000
_cell.length_b   1.000
_cell.length_c   1.000
_cell.angle_alpha   90.00
_cell.angle_beta   90.00
_cell.angle_gamma   90.00
#
_symmetry.space_group_name_H-M   'P 1'
#
loop_
_entity.id
_entity.type
_entity.pdbx_description
1 polymer ?
#
loop_
_entity_poly.entity_id
_entity_poly.type
_entity_poly.pdbx_seq_one_letter_code
_entity_poly.pdbx_strand_id
1 'polypeptide(L)'
;MNQVMKQPSSWLFDGIKLNPSDRFRPFYFTDELQARLEFLLEGRKQRTLSEEEEAEMMGLLELNRIFSFVNTKLASELWQSTTSLDNLSGDEPNSSANIATP
;
A
#
# COMPACT_ATOMS: atom_id res chain seq x y z
N MET A 1 32.18 5.88 4.44
CA MET A 1 31.82 5.31 3.12
C MET A 1 30.48 5.90 2.73
N ASN A 2 30.39 6.60 1.58
CA ASN A 2 29.10 6.99 1.02
C ASN A 2 28.43 5.72 0.51
N GLN A 3 27.30 5.35 1.09
CA GLN A 3 26.49 4.27 0.52
C GLN A 3 25.90 4.77 -0.79
N VAL A 4 26.43 4.25 -1.89
CA VAL A 4 25.84 4.46 -3.21
C VAL A 4 24.59 3.59 -3.24
N MET A 5 23.42 4.21 -3.38
CA MET A 5 22.14 3.54 -3.53
C MET A 5 21.66 3.75 -4.96
N LYS A 6 21.18 2.69 -5.62
CA LYS A 6 20.48 2.88 -6.90
C LYS A 6 19.20 3.68 -6.63
N GLN A 7 18.96 4.70 -7.45
CA GLN A 7 17.85 5.63 -7.23
C GLN A 7 16.51 4.86 -7.24
N PRO A 8 15.69 4.92 -6.16
CA PRO A 8 14.41 4.22 -6.07
C PRO A 8 13.47 4.54 -7.24
N SER A 9 13.52 5.77 -7.74
CA SER A 9 12.71 6.23 -8.86
C SER A 9 13.00 5.51 -10.18
N SER A 10 14.16 4.85 -10.31
CA SER A 10 14.55 4.15 -11.55
C SER A 10 13.64 2.98 -11.91
N TRP A 11 12.93 2.41 -10.93
CA TRP A 11 12.01 1.27 -11.14
C TRP A 11 10.55 1.68 -11.25
N LEU A 12 10.21 2.98 -11.21
CA LEU A 12 8.80 3.41 -11.20
C LEU A 12 8.01 2.97 -12.44
N PHE A 13 8.65 2.95 -13.61
CA PHE A 13 7.99 2.67 -14.88
C PHE A 13 7.85 1.17 -15.16
N ASP A 14 8.89 0.39 -14.89
CA ASP A 14 8.95 -1.02 -15.31
C ASP A 14 8.85 -2.01 -14.14
N GLY A 15 9.01 -1.52 -12.91
CA GLY A 15 9.11 -2.33 -11.70
C GLY A 15 7.83 -2.42 -10.86
N ILE A 16 6.82 -1.60 -11.18
CA ILE A 16 5.62 -1.41 -10.36
C ILE A 16 4.37 -1.75 -11.17
N LYS A 17 3.45 -2.49 -10.55
CA LYS A 17 2.10 -2.76 -11.07
C LYS A 17 1.06 -2.02 -10.24
N LEU A 18 0.00 -1.60 -10.93
CA LEU A 18 -1.22 -1.08 -10.34
C LEU A 18 -2.32 -2.13 -10.51
N ASN A 19 -2.94 -2.56 -9.42
CA ASN A 19 -4.15 -3.37 -9.41
C ASN A 19 -5.31 -2.54 -8.85
N PRO A 20 -6.16 -1.94 -9.71
CA PRO A 20 -7.29 -1.13 -9.28
C PRO A 20 -8.36 -1.90 -8.50
N SER A 21 -8.37 -3.24 -8.61
CA SER A 21 -9.32 -4.09 -7.89
C SER A 21 -8.92 -4.29 -6.43
N ASP A 22 -7.64 -4.13 -6.08
CA ASP A 22 -7.19 -4.15 -4.70
C ASP A 22 -7.28 -2.75 -4.10
N ARG A 23 -8.36 -2.50 -3.36
CA ARG A 23 -8.63 -1.18 -2.75
C ARG A 23 -7.73 -0.87 -1.55
N PHE A 24 -6.98 -1.84 -1.02
CA PHE A 24 -6.13 -1.66 0.15
C PHE A 24 -4.64 -1.62 -0.19
N ARG A 25 -4.22 -2.34 -1.24
CA ARG A 25 -2.85 -2.35 -1.75
C ARG A 25 -2.83 -2.31 -3.28
N PRO A 26 -3.22 -1.18 -3.88
CA PRO A 26 -3.26 -1.05 -5.33
C PRO A 26 -1.87 -1.09 -5.96
N PHE A 27 -0.82 -0.65 -5.28
CA PHE A 27 0.55 -0.65 -5.80
C PHE A 27 1.37 -1.81 -5.25
N TYR A 28 2.08 -2.52 -6.12
CA TYR A 28 2.97 -3.63 -5.75
C TYR A 28 4.05 -3.82 -6.82
N PHE A 29 5.07 -4.60 -6.51
CA PHE A 29 6.15 -4.89 -7.43
C PHE A 29 5.71 -5.85 -8.54
N THR A 30 6.37 -5.78 -9.70
CA THR A 30 6.30 -6.88 -10.66
C THR A 30 6.88 -8.15 -10.04
N ASP A 31 6.47 -9.30 -10.55
CA ASP A 31 6.96 -10.61 -10.06
C ASP A 31 8.48 -10.72 -10.23
N GLU A 32 9.02 -10.14 -11.30
CA GLU A 32 10.47 -10.04 -11.56
C GLU A 32 11.18 -9.18 -10.51
N LEU A 33 10.67 -7.98 -10.23
CA LEU A 33 11.31 -7.08 -9.27
C LEU A 33 11.21 -7.62 -7.84
N GLN A 34 10.09 -8.27 -7.51
CA GLN A 34 9.93 -8.95 -6.24
C GLN A 34 10.92 -10.12 -6.10
N ALA A 35 11.02 -10.98 -7.11
CA ALA A 35 11.99 -12.09 -7.10
C ALA A 35 13.43 -11.58 -7.00
N ARG A 36 13.75 -10.46 -7.66
CA ARG A 36 15.07 -9.82 -7.55
C ARG A 36 15.35 -9.33 -6.14
N LEU A 37 14.38 -8.68 -5.48
CA LEU A 37 14.53 -8.26 -4.09
C LEU A 37 14.72 -9.46 -3.15
N GLU A 38 13.96 -10.54 -3.34
CA GLU A 38 14.09 -11.76 -2.54
C GLU A 38 15.47 -12.40 -2.69
N PHE A 39 15.99 -12.48 -3.93
CA PHE A 39 17.34 -12.94 -4.21
C PHE A 39 18.40 -12.10 -3.48
N LEU A 40 18.29 -10.77 -3.55
CA LEU A 40 19.22 -9.87 -2.88
C LEU A 40 19.16 -10.01 -1.35
N LEU A 41 17.96 -10.11 -0.78
CA LEU A 41 17.79 -10.31 0.66
C LEU A 41 18.42 -11.62 1.13
N GLU A 42 18.32 -12.68 0.34
CA GLU A 42 18.95 -13.96 0.66
C GLU A 42 20.48 -13.88 0.57
N GLY A 43 21.02 -13.27 -0.49
CA GLY A 43 22.45 -13.01 -0.60
C GLY A 43 22.99 -12.13 0.53
N ARG A 44 22.19 -11.16 1.03
CA ARG A 44 22.57 -10.34 2.19
C ARG A 44 22.74 -11.18 3.46
N LYS A 45 21.81 -12.12 3.72
CA LYS A 45 21.91 -13.03 4.88
C LYS A 45 23.19 -13.88 4.81
N GLN A 46 23.57 -14.29 3.61
CA GLN A 46 24.77 -15.09 3.36
C GLN A 46 26.05 -14.24 3.29
N ARG A 47 25.93 -12.90 3.32
CA ARG A 47 27.02 -11.92 3.14
C ARG A 47 27.78 -12.11 1.82
N THR A 48 27.06 -12.48 0.77
CA THR A 48 27.62 -12.76 -0.56
C THR A 48 27.37 -11.64 -1.57
N LEU A 49 26.67 -10.57 -1.20
CA LEU A 49 26.37 -9.47 -2.10
C LEU A 49 27.62 -8.66 -2.43
N SER A 50 27.75 -8.31 -3.70
CA SER A 50 28.64 -7.25 -4.16
C SER A 50 28.14 -5.88 -3.69
N GLU A 51 29.02 -4.86 -3.74
CA GLU A 51 28.64 -3.48 -3.42
C GLU A 51 27.51 -2.96 -4.33
N GLU A 52 27.48 -3.38 -5.59
CA GLU A 52 26.41 -3.01 -6.52
C GLU A 52 25.07 -3.65 -6.14
N GLU A 53 25.09 -4.91 -5.72
CA GLU A 53 23.89 -5.60 -5.28
C GLU A 53 23.35 -5.05 -3.95
N GLU A 54 24.24 -4.65 -3.03
CA GLU A 54 23.82 -3.95 -1.81
C GLU A 54 23.20 -2.58 -2.17
N ALA A 55 23.80 -1.84 -3.11
CA ALA A 55 23.26 -0.57 -3.63
C ALA A 55 21.88 -0.72 -4.27
N GLU A 56 21.69 -1.80 -5.04
CA GLU A 56 20.42 -2.17 -5.66
C GLU A 56 19.37 -2.51 -4.59
N MET A 57 19.71 -3.39 -3.67
CA MET A 57 18.83 -3.82 -2.58
C MET A 57 18.35 -2.63 -1.74
N MET A 58 19.24 -1.71 -1.39
CA MET A 58 18.85 -0.51 -0.63
C MET A 58 17.85 0.35 -1.41
N GLY A 59 18.05 0.51 -2.72
CA GLY A 59 17.13 1.25 -3.58
C GLY A 59 15.74 0.61 -3.64
N LEU A 60 15.69 -0.72 -3.78
CA LEU A 60 14.44 -1.50 -3.79
C LEU A 60 13.72 -1.48 -2.44
N LEU A 61 14.46 -1.54 -1.33
CA LEU A 61 13.88 -1.45 0.02
C LEU A 61 13.25 -0.08 0.27
N GLU A 62 13.92 0.99 -0.16
CA GLU A 62 13.36 2.34 -0.03
C GLU A 62 12.13 2.52 -0.92
N LEU A 63 12.16 1.99 -2.15
CA LEU A 63 10.99 1.99 -3.03
C LEU A 63 9.80 1.24 -2.41
N ASN A 64 10.05 0.06 -1.84
CA ASN A 64 9.02 -0.73 -1.17
C ASN A 64 8.42 0.03 0.03
N ARG A 65 9.26 0.75 0.78
CA ARG A 65 8.81 1.58 1.90
C ARG A 65 7.90 2.72 1.44
N ILE A 66 8.25 3.40 0.35
CA ILE A 66 7.43 4.45 -0.25
C ILE A 66 6.05 3.89 -0.63
N PHE A 67 5.99 2.77 -1.34
CA PHE A 67 4.71 2.18 -1.75
C PHE A 67 3.91 1.62 -0.57
N SER A 68 4.58 1.04 0.42
CA SER A 68 3.91 0.61 1.67
C SER A 68 3.24 1.80 2.37
N PHE A 69 3.91 2.96 2.41
CA PHE A 69 3.32 4.18 2.95
C PHE A 69 2.12 4.67 2.12
N VAL A 70 2.25 4.74 0.80
CA VAL A 70 1.17 5.16 -0.10
C VAL A 70 -0.05 4.23 0.03
N ASN A 71 0.17 2.91 -0.03
CA ASN A 71 -0.88 1.92 0.17
C ASN A 71 -1.57 2.07 1.52
N THR A 72 -0.81 2.29 2.60
CA THR A 72 -1.37 2.49 3.95
C THR A 72 -2.22 3.77 4.03
N LYS A 73 -1.81 4.85 3.36
CA LYS A 73 -2.58 6.10 3.30
C LYS A 73 -3.88 5.92 2.53
N LEU A 74 -3.83 5.29 1.35
CA LEU A 74 -5.01 4.99 0.54
C LEU A 74 -5.99 4.08 1.28
N ALA A 75 -5.49 3.03 1.92
CA ALA A 75 -6.32 2.16 2.75
C ALA A 75 -7.02 2.95 3.85
N SER A 76 -6.28 3.79 4.59
CA SER A 76 -6.82 4.61 5.70
C SER A 76 -7.93 5.57 5.24
N GLU A 77 -7.77 6.22 4.09
CA GLU A 77 -8.79 7.12 3.52
C GLU A 77 -10.05 6.35 3.10
N LEU A 78 -9.88 5.14 2.57
CA LEU A 78 -11.00 4.26 2.23
C LEU A 78 -11.82 3.88 3.47
N TRP A 79 -11.16 3.49 4.57
CA TRP A 79 -11.82 3.18 5.84
C TRP A 79 -12.62 4.36 6.40
N GLN A 80 -12.10 5.58 6.26
CA GLN A 80 -12.82 6.80 6.69
C GLN A 80 -14.09 7.01 5.86
N SER A 81 -14.01 6.77 4.55
CA SER A 81 -15.14 6.92 3.63
C SER A 81 -16.25 5.88 3.87
N THR A 82 -15.91 4.64 4.23
CA THR A 82 -16.91 3.59 4.51
C THR A 82 -17.57 3.75 5.88
N THR A 83 -16.86 4.33 6.86
CA THR A 83 -17.41 4.53 8.23
C THR A 83 -18.46 5.65 8.26
N SER A 84 -18.45 6.59 7.31
CA SER A 84 -19.43 7.69 7.24
C SER A 84 -20.80 7.31 6.67
N LEU A 85 -20.93 6.18 5.95
CA LEU A 85 -22.21 5.76 5.34
C LEU A 85 -23.12 4.96 6.28
N ASP A 86 -22.57 4.28 7.29
CA ASP A 86 -23.36 3.50 8.25
C ASP A 86 -24.12 4.36 9.28
N ASN A 87 -23.79 5.66 9.41
CA ASN A 87 -24.47 6.60 10.32
C ASN A 87 -25.71 7.29 9.72
N LEU A 88 -26.14 6.91 8.51
CA LEU A 88 -27.33 7.47 7.83
C LEU A 88 -28.38 6.41 7.45
N SER A 89 -28.22 5.16 7.89
CA SER A 89 -29.32 4.17 7.84
C SER A 89 -30.31 4.50 8.95
N GLY A 90 -31.40 5.17 8.56
CA GLY A 90 -32.27 5.92 9.45
C GLY A 90 -33.15 5.09 10.38
N ASP A 91 -33.36 5.67 11.57
CA ASP A 91 -34.53 5.43 12.41
C ASP A 91 -35.47 6.66 12.31
N GLU A 92 -36.36 6.63 11.34
CA GLU A 92 -37.73 7.15 11.49
C GLU A 92 -38.65 6.06 10.90
N PRO A 93 -39.87 5.80 11.43
CA PRO A 93 -40.76 6.74 12.14
C PRO A 93 -41.56 6.15 13.33
N ASN A 94 -42.19 7.01 14.14
CA ASN A 94 -43.63 6.89 14.45
C ASN A 94 -44.17 8.13 15.22
N SER A 95 -44.45 9.19 14.46
CA SER A 95 -45.51 10.13 14.86
C SER A 95 -46.85 9.40 14.81
N SER A 96 -47.23 8.78 15.92
CA SER A 96 -48.59 8.28 16.14
C SER A 96 -49.39 9.45 16.70
N ALA A 97 -50.17 10.11 15.84
CA ALA A 97 -51.13 11.12 16.24
C ALA A 97 -52.34 10.43 16.88
N ASN A 98 -52.53 10.65 18.20
CA ASN A 98 -53.69 10.17 18.92
C ASN A 98 -54.76 11.28 18.88
N ILE A 99 -55.72 11.17 17.97
CA ILE A 99 -56.99 11.91 18.05
C ILE A 99 -58.13 10.92 17.81
N ALA A 100 -58.91 10.64 18.87
CA ALA A 100 -60.32 10.32 18.78
C ALA A 100 -60.96 10.38 20.18
N THR A 101 -61.68 11.47 20.43
CA THR A 101 -62.71 11.63 21.45
C THR A 101 -64.02 11.00 20.97
N PRO A 102 -64.86 10.47 21.86
CA PRO A 102 -66.30 10.65 21.75
C PRO A 102 -66.87 11.47 22.92
#